data_AF-A0A9E5Z9I8-F1
#
_entry.id   AF-A0A9E5Z9I8-F1
#
_cell.length_a   1.000
_cell.length_b   1.000
_cell.length_c   1.000
_cell.angle_alpha   90.00
_cell.angle_beta   90.00
_cell.angle_gamma   90.00
#
_symmetry.space_group_name_H-M   'P 1'
#
loop_
_entity.id
_entity.type
_entity.pdbx_description
1 polymer ?
#
loop_
_entity_poly.entity_id
_entity_poly.type
_entity_poly.pdbx_seq_one_letter_code
_entity_poly.pdbx_strand_id
1 'polypeptide(L)'
;MKLIHKIAFLLFGFLVSCSSTPTKETNDKIVSSSVQKSIVVYGSNQCSHCINFKAKLDSVGLEYTFHDIDVSDQHTLEMLEKVKTAGRNLDDISLPVVLIDNNELFIAPPFSKVLDVLN
;
A
#
# COMPACT_ATOMS: atom_id res chain seq x y z
N MET A 1 -44.25 11.54 -54.51
CA MET A 1 -44.13 12.48 -53.37
C MET A 1 -42.68 12.49 -52.91
N LYS A 2 -42.06 13.69 -52.84
CA LYS A 2 -40.96 14.19 -51.98
C LYS A 2 -39.94 13.15 -51.45
N LEU A 3 -38.62 13.30 -51.49
CA LEU A 3 -37.81 14.47 -51.16
C LEU A 3 -36.33 14.04 -51.23
N ILE A 4 -35.47 14.69 -52.00
CA ILE A 4 -34.03 14.71 -51.70
C ILE A 4 -33.48 16.06 -52.17
N HIS A 5 -33.34 16.98 -51.22
CA HIS A 5 -32.78 18.30 -51.46
C HIS A 5 -31.26 18.18 -51.49
N LYS A 6 -30.72 18.40 -52.70
CA LYS A 6 -29.32 18.73 -52.94
C LYS A 6 -29.02 20.07 -52.25
N ILE A 7 -28.06 20.10 -51.33
CA ILE A 7 -27.38 21.35 -50.98
C ILE A 7 -25.88 21.03 -50.93
N ALA A 8 -25.21 21.51 -51.97
CA ALA A 8 -23.77 21.64 -52.10
C ALA A 8 -23.40 23.08 -51.76
N PHE A 9 -22.48 23.28 -50.83
CA PHE A 9 -21.72 24.50 -50.49
C PHE A 9 -21.08 24.17 -49.12
N LEU A 10 -19.78 24.25 -48.84
CA LEU A 10 -18.74 25.15 -49.29
C LEU A 10 -17.37 24.51 -49.01
N LEU A 11 -16.44 24.74 -49.93
CA LEU A 11 -15.01 24.62 -49.73
C LEU A 11 -14.57 25.52 -48.56
N PHE A 12 -13.95 24.92 -47.54
CA PHE A 12 -13.09 25.65 -46.61
C PHE A 12 -11.73 24.97 -46.57
N GLY A 13 -10.86 25.41 -47.47
CA GLY A 13 -9.43 25.19 -47.34
C GLY A 13 -8.89 26.12 -46.26
N PHE A 14 -8.38 25.54 -45.18
CA PHE A 14 -7.56 26.25 -44.20
C PHE A 14 -6.28 25.45 -43.97
N LEU A 15 -5.21 25.93 -44.59
CA LEU A 15 -3.83 25.59 -44.32
C LEU A 15 -3.44 26.24 -42.98
N VAL A 16 -3.28 25.46 -41.89
CA VAL A 16 -2.53 25.92 -40.69
C VAL A 16 -1.84 24.74 -39.99
N SER A 17 -0.51 24.79 -40.08
CA SER A 17 0.56 24.43 -39.14
C SER A 17 0.60 23.09 -38.37
N CYS A 18 1.77 22.46 -38.54
CA CYS A 18 2.43 21.49 -37.68
C CYS A 18 2.37 21.84 -36.18
N SER A 19 2.12 20.86 -35.32
CA SER A 19 2.52 20.85 -33.91
C SER A 19 2.55 19.40 -33.37
N SER A 20 3.77 18.91 -33.16
CA SER A 20 4.22 17.87 -32.22
C SER A 20 3.23 16.76 -31.81
N THR A 21 3.49 15.56 -32.33
CA THR A 21 3.21 14.30 -31.61
C THR A 21 3.83 14.33 -30.21
N PRO A 22 3.10 13.97 -29.14
CA PRO A 22 3.70 13.65 -27.86
C PRO A 22 4.53 12.37 -28.02
N THR A 23 5.85 12.51 -28.12
CA THR A 23 6.76 11.40 -27.82
C THR A 23 6.63 11.10 -26.35
N LYS A 24 6.09 9.93 -26.01
CA LYS A 24 6.18 9.37 -24.67
C LYS A 24 7.62 8.92 -24.45
N GLU A 25 8.51 9.88 -24.23
CA GLU A 25 9.78 9.63 -23.58
C GLU A 25 9.48 9.34 -22.11
N THR A 26 9.18 8.09 -21.79
CA THR A 26 9.41 7.63 -20.43
C THR A 26 10.91 7.35 -20.35
N ASN A 27 11.63 8.36 -19.87
CA ASN A 27 12.92 8.17 -19.22
C ASN A 27 12.69 7.15 -18.09
N ASP A 28 12.92 5.87 -18.38
CA ASP A 28 13.07 4.83 -17.36
C ASP A 28 14.37 5.13 -16.62
N LYS A 29 14.27 6.12 -15.74
CA LYS A 29 15.13 6.33 -14.61
C LYS A 29 15.14 5.00 -13.87
N ILE A 30 16.26 4.30 -13.99
CA ILE A 30 16.57 3.05 -13.31
C ILE A 30 15.95 3.09 -11.92
N VAL A 31 14.82 2.39 -11.77
CA VAL A 31 14.20 2.17 -10.49
C VAL A 31 15.19 1.24 -9.80
N SER A 32 16.01 1.82 -8.92
CA SER A 32 16.65 1.04 -7.87
C SER A 32 15.51 0.54 -6.98
N SER A 33 14.83 -0.51 -7.44
CA SER A 33 13.80 -1.22 -6.71
C SER A 33 14.49 -1.95 -5.56
N SER A 34 14.84 -1.22 -4.51
CA SER A 34 15.04 -1.82 -3.20
C SER A 34 13.71 -2.46 -2.84
N VAL A 35 13.63 -3.78 -2.95
CA VAL A 35 12.45 -4.56 -2.56
C VAL A 35 12.19 -4.25 -1.09
N GLN A 36 11.07 -3.59 -0.80
CA GLN A 36 10.65 -3.30 0.57
C GLN A 36 10.41 -4.62 1.32
N LYS A 37 10.93 -4.71 2.54
CA LYS A 37 10.63 -5.82 3.45
C LYS A 37 9.13 -5.89 3.73
N SER A 38 8.59 -7.10 3.78
CA SER A 38 7.18 -7.30 4.09
C SER A 38 6.88 -6.93 5.54
N ILE A 39 5.77 -6.22 5.78
CA ILE A 39 5.32 -5.82 7.12
C ILE A 39 3.90 -6.34 7.30
N VAL A 40 3.68 -7.10 8.38
CA VAL A 40 2.35 -7.54 8.82
C VAL A 40 2.08 -6.98 10.20
N VAL A 41 0.95 -6.29 10.35
CA VAL A 41 0.50 -5.69 11.61
C VAL A 41 -0.74 -6.43 12.07
N TYR A 42 -0.63 -7.17 13.17
CA TYR A 42 -1.77 -7.73 13.89
C TYR A 42 -2.22 -6.72 14.94
N GLY A 43 -3.51 -6.39 14.95
CA GLY A 43 -4.05 -5.41 15.87
C GLY A 43 -5.56 -5.33 15.80
N SER A 44 -6.10 -4.26 16.36
CA SER A 44 -7.54 -3.98 16.34
C SER A 44 -7.80 -2.56 15.82
N ASN A 45 -8.86 -2.38 15.04
CA ASN A 45 -9.33 -1.05 14.63
C ASN A 45 -9.96 -0.24 15.78
N GLN A 46 -10.16 -0.84 16.96
CA GLN A 46 -10.62 -0.17 18.18
C GLN A 46 -9.47 0.16 19.14
N CYS A 47 -8.23 -0.20 18.79
CA CYS A 47 -7.04 0.06 19.60
C CYS A 47 -6.34 1.35 19.15
N SER A 48 -6.31 2.37 20.01
CA SER A 48 -5.65 3.66 19.72
C SER A 48 -4.17 3.52 19.38
N HIS A 49 -3.47 2.59 20.03
CA HIS A 49 -2.06 2.29 19.73
C HIS A 49 -1.89 1.71 18.32
N CYS A 50 -2.77 0.79 17.89
CA CYS A 50 -2.74 0.23 16.54
C CYS A 50 -3.03 1.28 15.47
N ILE A 51 -4.05 2.12 15.69
CA ILE A 51 -4.42 3.21 14.78
C ILE A 51 -3.23 4.17 14.61
N ASN A 52 -2.62 4.61 15.71
CA ASN A 52 -1.49 5.51 15.69
C ASN A 52 -0.25 4.88 15.03
N PHE A 53 -0.02 3.58 15.23
CA PHE A 53 1.10 2.88 14.62
C PHE A 53 0.94 2.78 13.09
N LYS A 54 -0.26 2.41 12.62
CA LYS A 54 -0.61 2.38 11.19
C LYS A 54 -0.46 3.74 10.53
N ALA A 55 -1.00 4.79 11.17
CA ALA A 55 -0.88 6.16 10.67
C ALA A 55 0.59 6.60 10.50
N LYS A 56 1.51 6.11 11.36
CA LYS A 56 2.94 6.37 11.21
C LYS A 56 3.54 5.64 10.01
N LEU A 57 3.21 4.36 9.79
CA LEU A 57 3.59 3.62 8.58
C LEU A 57 3.10 4.33 7.32
N ASP A 58 1.82 4.72 7.29
CA ASP A 58 1.21 5.46 6.19
C ASP A 58 1.95 6.78 5.93
N SER A 59 2.31 7.52 6.99
CA SER A 59 2.95 8.84 6.88
C SER A 59 4.32 8.83 6.21
N VAL A 60 5.00 7.68 6.19
CA VAL A 60 6.31 7.49 5.55
C VAL A 60 6.22 6.63 4.28
N GLY A 61 5.01 6.26 3.84
CA GLY A 61 4.80 5.46 2.64
C GLY A 61 5.27 4.01 2.76
N LEU A 62 5.22 3.42 3.96
CA LEU A 62 5.50 2.00 4.16
C LEU A 62 4.23 1.18 3.90
N GLU A 63 4.29 0.24 2.97
CA GLU A 63 3.19 -0.69 2.71
C GLU A 63 3.18 -1.80 3.78
N TYR A 64 1.98 -2.23 4.19
CA TYR A 64 1.80 -3.30 5.16
C TYR A 64 0.47 -4.02 4.97
N THR A 65 0.42 -5.27 5.45
CA THR A 65 -0.83 -6.00 5.62
C THR A 65 -1.34 -5.79 7.04
N PHE A 66 -2.61 -5.40 7.19
CA PHE A 66 -3.25 -5.31 8.50
C PHE A 66 -4.20 -6.48 8.73
N HIS A 67 -3.98 -7.20 9.81
CA HIS A 67 -4.85 -8.27 10.29
C HIS A 67 -5.58 -7.80 11.54
N ASP A 68 -6.88 -7.50 11.38
CA ASP A 68 -7.76 -7.15 12.49
C ASP A 68 -8.15 -8.43 13.25
N ILE A 69 -7.72 -8.52 14.50
CA ILE A 69 -7.95 -9.69 15.37
C ILE A 69 -9.32 -9.65 16.05
N ASP A 70 -9.98 -8.49 16.11
CA ASP A 70 -11.34 -8.38 16.65
C ASP A 70 -12.39 -8.83 15.62
N VAL A 71 -12.01 -8.91 14.35
CA VAL A 71 -12.91 -9.23 13.23
C VAL A 71 -12.76 -10.68 12.77
N SER A 72 -11.63 -11.33 13.06
CA SER A 72 -11.31 -12.66 12.53
C SER A 72 -10.54 -13.51 13.53
N ASP A 73 -11.16 -14.58 14.00
CA ASP A 73 -10.51 -15.61 14.82
C ASP A 73 -9.29 -16.21 14.11
N GLN A 74 -9.31 -16.27 12.77
CA GLN A 74 -8.16 -16.76 12.00
C GLN A 74 -6.94 -15.86 12.16
N HIS A 75 -7.13 -14.53 12.17
CA HIS A 75 -6.04 -13.58 12.40
C HIS A 75 -5.52 -13.67 13.84
N THR A 76 -6.40 -13.89 14.80
CA THR A 76 -6.02 -14.13 16.20
C THR A 76 -5.16 -15.38 16.32
N LEU A 77 -5.58 -16.50 15.74
CA LEU A 77 -4.83 -17.76 15.75
C LEU A 77 -3.47 -17.62 15.05
N GLU A 78 -3.44 -16.95 13.90
CA GLU A 78 -2.20 -16.67 13.18
C GLU A 78 -1.24 -15.84 14.05
N MET A 79 -1.71 -14.75 14.65
CA MET A 79 -0.89 -13.92 15.55
C MET A 79 -0.30 -14.76 16.70
N LEU A 80 -1.13 -15.55 17.39
CA LEU A 80 -0.69 -16.39 18.51
C LEU A 80 0.34 -17.43 18.08
N GLU A 81 0.15 -18.04 16.91
CA GLU A 81 1.11 -18.98 16.33
C GLU A 81 2.46 -18.32 16.05
N LYS A 82 2.46 -17.12 15.44
CA LYS A 82 3.70 -16.36 15.18
C LYS A 82 4.41 -15.98 16.48
N VAL A 83 3.67 -15.48 17.47
CA VAL A 83 4.22 -15.11 18.79
C VAL A 83 4.85 -16.33 19.48
N LYS A 84 4.14 -17.47 19.48
CA LYS A 84 4.63 -18.73 20.05
C LYS A 84 5.88 -19.23 19.33
N THR A 85 5.89 -19.20 18.00
CA THR A 85 7.02 -19.64 17.17
C THR A 85 8.26 -18.76 17.37
N ALA A 86 8.06 -17.47 17.64
CA ALA A 86 9.12 -16.54 18.04
C ALA A 86 9.61 -16.74 19.49
N GLY A 87 9.13 -17.77 20.21
CA GLY A 87 9.54 -18.09 21.58
C GLY A 87 9.07 -17.08 22.63
N ARG A 88 8.02 -16.30 22.33
CA ARG A 88 7.46 -15.30 23.25
C ARG A 88 6.33 -15.89 24.09
N ASN A 89 6.10 -15.32 25.27
CA ASN A 89 4.96 -15.72 26.11
C ASN A 89 3.65 -15.18 25.51
N LEU A 90 2.59 -16.02 25.55
CA LEU A 90 1.24 -15.68 25.12
C LEU A 90 0.41 -15.00 26.21
N ASP A 91 0.84 -15.03 27.47
CA ASP A 91 0.05 -14.56 28.61
C ASP A 91 -0.08 -13.01 28.68
N ASP A 92 0.76 -12.27 27.95
CA ASP A 92 0.79 -10.80 28.00
C ASP A 92 1.15 -10.18 26.63
N ILE A 93 0.29 -10.43 25.64
CA ILE A 93 0.45 -9.85 24.30
C ILE A 93 -0.22 -8.48 24.26
N SER A 94 0.60 -7.44 24.17
CA SER A 94 0.16 -6.08 23.88
C SER A 94 0.14 -5.79 22.38
N LEU A 95 -0.82 -4.99 21.93
CA LEU A 95 -0.99 -4.61 20.52
C LEU A 95 -0.34 -3.26 20.19
N PRO A 96 0.09 -3.04 18.93
CA PRO A 96 0.09 -4.01 17.84
C PRO A 96 1.23 -5.04 17.95
N VAL A 97 1.03 -6.23 17.35
CA VAL A 97 2.13 -7.18 17.07
C VAL A 97 2.57 -6.96 15.63
N VAL A 98 3.87 -6.81 15.41
CA VAL A 98 4.45 -6.51 14.10
C VAL A 98 5.39 -7.62 13.70
N LEU A 99 5.19 -8.17 12.50
CA LEU A 99 6.04 -9.19 11.88
C LEU A 99 6.69 -8.62 10.62
N ILE A 100 8.02 -8.71 10.53
CA ILE A 100 8.80 -8.26 9.37
C ILE A 100 9.47 -9.47 8.71
N ASP A 101 9.34 -9.60 7.39
CA ASP A 101 9.92 -10.68 6.57
C ASP A 101 9.69 -12.10 7.10
N ASN A 102 8.53 -12.30 7.73
CA ASN A 102 8.13 -13.55 8.39
C ASN A 102 9.06 -14.04 9.52
N ASN A 103 10.05 -13.25 9.94
CA ASN A 103 11.10 -13.69 10.87
C ASN A 103 11.22 -12.78 12.11
N GLU A 104 11.06 -11.47 11.97
CA GLU A 104 11.27 -10.53 13.07
C GLU A 104 9.93 -10.12 13.68
N LEU A 105 9.65 -10.60 14.89
CA LEU A 105 8.42 -10.33 15.62
C LEU A 105 8.64 -9.38 16.80
N PHE A 106 7.81 -8.33 16.85
CA PHE A 106 7.80 -7.33 17.90
C PHE A 106 6.40 -7.20 18.52
N ILE A 107 6.34 -7.14 19.84
CA ILE A 107 5.10 -6.94 20.60
C ILE A 107 5.08 -5.48 21.09
N ALA A 108 4.03 -4.74 20.74
CA ALA A 108 3.86 -3.32 21.01
C ALA A 108 5.12 -2.46 20.77
N PRO A 109 5.80 -2.58 19.61
CA PRO A 109 7.03 -1.84 19.37
C PRO A 109 6.79 -0.33 19.27
N PRO A 110 7.75 0.51 19.69
CA PRO A 110 7.79 1.87 19.21
C PRO A 110 8.07 1.89 17.71
N PHE A 111 7.49 2.85 16.99
CA PHE A 111 7.66 2.98 15.53
C PHE A 111 9.13 3.05 15.09
N SER A 112 10.00 3.73 15.86
CA SER A 112 11.43 3.83 15.54
C SER A 112 12.11 2.46 15.46
N LYS A 113 11.73 1.51 16.32
CA LYS A 113 12.33 0.18 16.33
C LYS A 113 12.05 -0.59 15.04
N VAL A 114 10.85 -0.39 14.47
CA VAL A 114 10.49 -0.99 13.18
C VAL A 114 11.25 -0.32 12.05
N LEU A 115 11.43 1.01 12.09
CA LEU A 115 12.22 1.72 11.10
C LEU A 115 13.70 1.29 11.09
N ASP A 116 14.30 1.06 12.26
CA ASP A 116 15.68 0.60 12.39
C ASP A 116 15.93 -0.76 11.72
N VAL A 117 14.89 -1.61 11.62
CA VAL A 117 14.98 -2.94 11.01
C VAL A 117 14.82 -2.88 9.49
N LEU A 118 14.15 -1.86 8.98
CA LEU A 118 13.87 -1.69 7.55
C LEU A 118 15.03 -1.06 6.77
N ASN A 119 15.99 -0.43 7.47
CA ASN A 119 17.18 0.22 6.89
C ASN A 119 18.44 -0.64 7.07
#